data_AF-A0A2V6BFQ7-F1
#
_entry.id   AF-A0A2V6BFQ7-F1
#
_cell.length_a   1.000
_cell.length_b   1.000
_cell.length_c   1.000
_cell.angle_alpha   90.00
_cell.angle_beta   90.00
_cell.angle_gamma   90.00
#
_symmetry.space_group_name_H-M   'P 1'
#
loop_
_entity.id
_entity.type
_entity.pdbx_description
1 polymer ?
#
loop_
_entity_poly.entity_id
_entity_poly.type
_entity_poly.pdbx_seq_one_letter_code
_entity_poly.pdbx_strand_id
1 'polypeptide(L)'
;VPNGQRLNREAKQFTTSELDKMGYKQIPSQANFIMFDCKRPVVPLIQAMKQHNIHVGRLFPALPNHMRLTIGKKSEMEIFLSTFQQVMA
;
A
#
# COMPACT_ATOMS: atom_id res chain seq x y z
N VAL A 1 0.63 -23.73 -0.51
CA VAL A 1 1.23 -23.69 -1.87
C VAL A 1 2.56 -22.93 -1.80
N PRO A 2 3.72 -23.57 -2.04
CA PRO A 2 5.05 -22.98 -1.80
C PRO A 2 5.36 -21.71 -2.63
N ASN A 3 4.82 -21.63 -3.84
CA ASN A 3 5.08 -20.50 -4.75
C ASN A 3 4.45 -19.18 -4.31
N GLY A 4 3.35 -19.22 -3.55
CA GLY A 4 2.64 -18.02 -3.11
C GLY A 4 3.44 -17.18 -2.12
N GLN A 5 4.20 -17.81 -1.22
CA GLN A 5 5.02 -17.10 -0.23
C GLN A 5 6.17 -16.33 -0.87
N ARG A 6 6.83 -16.94 -1.87
CA ARG A 6 7.91 -16.28 -2.62
C ARG A 6 7.40 -15.07 -3.41
N LEU A 7 6.32 -15.24 -4.18
CA LEU A 7 5.73 -14.16 -4.97
C LEU A 7 5.22 -13.02 -4.10
N ASN A 8 4.61 -13.32 -2.95
CA ASN A 8 4.21 -12.29 -1.99
C ASN A 8 5.41 -11.52 -1.44
N ARG A 9 6.52 -12.21 -1.14
CA ARG A 9 7.74 -11.55 -0.63
C ARG A 9 8.35 -10.64 -1.69
N GLU A 10 8.43 -11.07 -2.94
CA GLU A 10 8.94 -10.28 -4.06
C GLU A 10 8.05 -9.06 -4.33
N ALA A 11 6.73 -9.24 -4.42
CA ALA A 11 5.79 -8.14 -4.62
C ALA A 11 5.80 -7.15 -3.45
N LYS A 12 5.90 -7.66 -2.22
CA LYS A 12 6.07 -6.82 -1.03
C LYS A 12 7.34 -6.01 -1.13
N GLN A 13 8.49 -6.66 -1.31
CA GLN A 13 9.78 -5.98 -1.40
C GLN A 13 9.77 -4.88 -2.48
N PHE A 14 9.24 -5.19 -3.66
CA PHE A 14 9.03 -4.20 -4.73
C PHE A 14 8.21 -3.00 -4.25
N THR A 15 6.99 -3.26 -3.75
CA THR A 15 6.08 -2.21 -3.29
C THR A 15 6.72 -1.32 -2.22
N THR A 16 7.39 -1.96 -1.27
CA THR A 16 8.03 -1.28 -0.15
C THR A 16 9.20 -0.41 -0.60
N SER A 17 10.01 -0.89 -1.55
CA SER A 17 11.14 -0.11 -2.09
C SER A 17 10.68 1.10 -2.90
N GLU A 18 9.58 0.99 -3.65
CA GLU A 18 9.03 2.13 -4.37
C GLU A 18 8.42 3.18 -3.41
N LEU A 19 7.70 2.74 -2.37
CA LEU A 19 7.21 3.65 -1.33
C LEU A 19 8.36 4.37 -0.60
N ASP A 20 9.45 3.66 -0.28
CA ASP A 20 10.63 4.25 0.34
C ASP A 20 11.30 5.31 -0.57
N LYS A 21 11.41 5.04 -1.88
CA LYS A 21 11.92 6.01 -2.87
C LYS A 21 11.05 7.26 -2.97
N MET A 22 9.72 7.10 -2.84
CA MET A 22 8.77 8.21 -2.77
C MET A 22 8.77 8.92 -1.40
N GLY A 23 9.55 8.42 -0.43
CA GLY A 23 9.69 9.00 0.90
C GLY A 23 8.57 8.64 1.88
N TYR A 24 7.81 7.57 1.62
CA TYR A 24 6.78 7.05 2.52
C TYR A 24 7.32 5.89 3.35
N LYS A 25 7.33 6.08 4.68
CA LYS A 25 7.83 5.08 5.62
C LYS A 25 6.73 4.10 6.00
N GLN A 26 7.15 2.87 6.22
CA GLN A 26 6.27 1.74 6.49
C GLN A 26 6.69 0.99 7.74
N ILE A 27 5.72 0.41 8.42
CA ILE A 27 5.93 -0.44 9.59
C ILE A 27 6.43 -1.81 9.10
N PRO A 28 7.55 -2.33 9.63
CA PRO A 28 8.02 -3.67 9.33
C PRO A 28 6.91 -4.69 9.58
N SER A 29 6.57 -5.47 8.55
CA SER A 29 5.48 -6.42 8.61
C SER A 29 6.00 -7.81 8.23
N GLN A 30 5.53 -8.85 8.91
CA GLN A 30 5.72 -10.25 8.54
C GLN A 30 4.48 -10.84 7.84
N ALA A 31 3.41 -10.04 7.68
CA ALA A 31 2.15 -10.44 7.06
C ALA A 31 2.11 -10.12 5.56
N ASN A 32 1.00 -10.51 4.91
CA ASN A 32 0.67 -10.18 3.52
C ASN A 32 0.12 -8.75 3.33
N PHE A 33 0.33 -7.86 4.29
CA PHE A 33 -0.03 -6.45 4.18
C PHE A 33 1.04 -5.58 4.82
N ILE A 34 1.10 -4.31 4.43
CA ILE A 34 1.93 -3.29 5.05
C ILE A 34 1.05 -2.17 5.59
N MET A 35 1.55 -1.47 6.59
CA MET A 35 0.99 -0.18 7.01
C MET A 35 2.04 0.87 6.76
N PHE A 36 1.69 1.93 6.05
CA PHE A 36 2.62 3.01 5.74
C PHE A 36 1.98 4.37 6.01
N ASP A 37 2.79 5.32 6.45
CA ASP A 37 2.35 6.66 6.79
C ASP A 37 2.14 7.46 5.51
N CYS A 38 0.90 7.89 5.25
CA CYS A 38 0.56 8.71 4.09
C CYS A 38 0.87 10.20 4.31
N LYS A 39 1.38 10.60 5.48
CA LYS A 39 1.68 11.99 5.88
C LYS A 39 0.46 12.94 5.91
N ARG A 40 -0.73 12.43 5.65
CA ARG A 40 -2.02 13.15 5.67
C ARG A 40 -3.14 12.16 6.07
N PRO A 41 -4.33 12.66 6.47
CA PRO A 41 -5.43 11.80 6.87
C PRO A 41 -5.77 10.75 5.80
N VAL A 42 -5.95 9.49 6.21
CA VAL A 42 -6.08 8.37 5.26
C VAL A 42 -7.48 8.26 4.64
N VAL A 43 -8.52 8.78 5.29
CA VAL A 43 -9.91 8.62 4.83
C VAL A 43 -10.16 9.22 3.44
N PRO A 44 -9.76 10.48 3.16
CA PRO A 44 -9.87 11.04 1.82
C PRO A 44 -9.06 10.25 0.78
N LEU A 45 -7.88 9.74 1.15
CA LEU A 45 -7.05 8.94 0.26
C LEU A 45 -7.71 7.59 -0.08
N ILE A 46 -8.31 6.91 0.89
CA ILE A 46 -9.07 5.67 0.65
C ILE A 46 -10.22 5.93 -0.33
N GLN A 47 -10.92 7.06 -0.17
CA GLN A 47 -12.01 7.44 -1.07
C GLN A 47 -11.51 7.76 -2.48
N ALA A 48 -10.42 8.51 -2.62
CA ALA A 48 -9.80 8.82 -3.90
C ALA A 48 -9.32 7.54 -4.61
N MET A 49 -8.58 6.67 -3.92
CA MET A 49 -8.15 5.37 -4.50
C MET A 49 -9.34 4.52 -4.95
N LYS A 50 -10.46 4.54 -4.19
CA LYS A 50 -11.69 3.83 -4.56
C LYS A 50 -12.30 4.36 -5.86
N GLN A 51 -12.21 5.67 -6.15
CA GLN A 51 -12.68 6.25 -7.42
C GLN A 51 -11.89 5.71 -8.63
N HIS A 52 -10.64 5.29 -8.41
CA HIS A 52 -9.81 4.59 -9.40
C HIS A 52 -9.99 3.06 -9.37
N ASN A 53 -11.04 2.54 -8.74
CA ASN A 53 -11.31 1.11 -8.53
C ASN A 53 -10.28 0.37 -7.67
N ILE A 54 -9.43 1.09 -6.93
CA ILE A 54 -8.41 0.49 -6.06
C ILE A 54 -8.93 0.45 -4.62
N HIS A 55 -9.17 -0.77 -4.15
CA HIS A 55 -9.73 -1.02 -2.83
C HIS A 55 -8.63 -1.34 -1.83
N VAL A 56 -8.37 -0.40 -0.93
CA VAL A 56 -7.36 -0.52 0.15
C VAL A 56 -8.03 -0.83 1.49
N GLY A 57 -7.23 -1.09 2.53
CA GLY A 57 -7.73 -1.36 3.86
C GLY A 57 -8.51 -0.18 4.47
N ARG A 58 -9.42 -0.51 5.39
CA ARG A 58 -10.16 0.47 6.20
C ARG A 58 -9.23 1.34 7.05
N LEU A 59 -9.77 2.47 7.52
CA LEU A 59 -9.17 3.29 8.57
C LEU A 59 -8.90 2.46 9.83
N PHE A 60 -7.72 2.67 10.40
CA PHE A 60 -7.36 2.24 11.76
C PHE A 60 -7.38 3.47 12.66
N PRO A 61 -8.34 3.60 13.61
CA PRO A 61 -8.46 4.82 14.42
C PRO A 61 -7.19 5.17 15.22
N ALA A 62 -6.41 4.17 15.64
CA ALA A 62 -5.14 4.38 16.32
C ALA A 62 -4.02 4.94 15.42
N LEU A 63 -4.17 4.83 14.10
CA LEU A 63 -3.19 5.26 13.09
C LEU A 63 -3.91 6.01 11.95
N PRO A 64 -4.42 7.23 12.22
CA PRO A 64 -5.33 7.93 11.30
C PRO A 64 -4.68 8.38 9.98
N ASN A 65 -3.36 8.47 9.94
CA ASN A 65 -2.59 8.81 8.74
C ASN A 65 -2.02 7.58 8.02
N HIS A 66 -2.21 6.38 8.56
CA HIS A 66 -1.64 5.17 7.96
C HIS A 66 -2.67 4.43 7.11
N MET A 67 -2.22 3.99 5.94
CA MET A 67 -2.98 3.10 5.06
C MET A 67 -2.53 1.67 5.25
N ARG A 68 -3.48 0.76 5.45
CA ARG A 68 -3.22 -0.69 5.37
C ARG A 68 -3.36 -1.15 3.92
N LEU A 69 -2.26 -1.54 3.31
CA LEU A 69 -2.21 -2.08 1.95
C LEU A 69 -1.97 -3.59 1.99
N THR A 70 -2.92 -4.37 1.47
CA THR A 70 -2.72 -5.80 1.23
C THR A 70 -1.83 -5.98 0.00
N ILE A 71 -0.80 -6.80 0.12
CA ILE A 71 0.11 -7.14 -0.97
C ILE A 71 -0.57 -8.19 -1.86
N GLY A 72 -0.86 -7.78 -3.09
CA GLY A 72 -1.37 -8.64 -4.16
C GLY A 72 -0.27 -9.08 -5.12
N LYS A 73 -0.66 -9.33 -6.37
CA LYS A 73 0.28 -9.59 -7.47
C LYS A 73 1.10 -8.34 -7.78
N LYS A 74 2.29 -8.52 -8.34
CA LYS A 74 3.17 -7.41 -8.72
C LYS A 74 2.48 -6.37 -9.62
N SER A 75 1.73 -6.81 -10.63
CA SER A 75 1.00 -5.92 -11.53
C SER A 75 -0.08 -5.09 -10.82
N GLU A 76 -0.73 -5.65 -9.79
CA GLU A 76 -1.70 -4.91 -8.97
C GLU A 76 -0.99 -3.85 -8.11
N MET A 77 0.21 -4.17 -7.62
CA MET A 77 1.02 -3.23 -6.85
C MET A 77 1.59 -2.10 -7.72
N GLU A 78 1.95 -2.37 -8.98
CA GLU A 78 2.35 -1.35 -9.96
C GLU A 78 1.22 -0.36 -10.24
N ILE A 79 0.00 -0.86 -10.47
CA ILE A 79 -1.21 -0.03 -10.66
C ILE A 79 -1.49 0.80 -9.39
N PHE A 80 -1.38 0.19 -8.22
CA PHE A 80 -1.52 0.88 -6.94
C PHE A 80 -0.53 2.04 -6.81
N LEU A 81 0.77 1.79 -7.03
CA LEU A 81 1.82 2.81 -6.87
C LEU A 81 1.61 3.99 -7.82
N SER A 82 1.32 3.70 -9.09
CA SER A 82 1.04 4.73 -10.10
C SER A 82 -0.17 5.59 -9.71
N THR A 83 -1.27 4.95 -9.32
CA THR A 83 -2.49 5.66 -8.91
C THR A 83 -2.28 6.42 -7.60
N PHE A 84 -1.56 5.84 -6.65
CA PHE A 84 -1.23 6.50 -5.38
C PHE A 84 -0.40 7.76 -5.64
N GLN A 85 0.56 7.72 -6.55
CA GLN A 85 1.32 8.91 -6.95
C GLN A 85 0.41 9.99 -7.56
N GLN A 86 -0.55 9.61 -8.41
CA GLN A 86 -1.51 10.54 -9.01
C GLN A 86 -2.44 11.19 -7.96
N VAL A 87 -2.92 10.41 -6.98
CA VAL A 87 -3.78 10.90 -5.90
C VAL A 87 -3.02 11.77 -4.90
N MET A 88 -1.71 11.56 -4.77
CA MET A 88 -0.86 12.30 -3.83
C MET A 88 -0.25 13.58 -4.41
N ALA A 89 -0.21 13.72 -5.74
CA ALA A 89 0.18 14.94 -6.45
C ALA A 89 -0.78 16.10 -6.11
#